data_AF-A0AA38FG93-F1
#
_entry.id   AF-A0AA38FG93-F1
#
_cell.length_a   1.000
_cell.length_b   1.000
_cell.length_c   1.000
_cell.angle_alpha   90.00
_cell.angle_beta   90.00
_cell.angle_gamma   90.00
#
_symmetry.space_group_name_H-M   'P 1'
#
loop_
_entity.id
_entity.type
_entity.pdbx_description
1 polymer ?
#
loop_
_entity_poly.entity_id
_entity_poly.type
_entity_poly.pdbx_seq_one_letter_code
_entity_poly.pdbx_strand_id
1 'polypeptide(L)' 'NALAFISFKVIEWTVKNGIYVSTSSNYYPQGNGQVESTNKNLLRIIRRTLDENQRSWHTKLKSALWADRITPKRST' A
#
# COMPACT_ATOMS: atom_id res chain seq x y z
N ASN A 1 -4.85 12.14 -6.12
CA ASN A 1 -5.96 12.24 -7.09
C ASN A 1 -5.73 11.49 -8.40
N ALA A 2 -5.12 10.30 -8.36
CA ALA A 2 -4.87 9.56 -9.59
C ALA A 2 -6.18 8.98 -10.16
N LEU A 3 -6.31 8.96 -11.48
CA LEU A 3 -7.51 8.48 -12.19
C LEU A 3 -7.90 7.06 -11.79
N ALA A 4 -6.93 6.22 -11.44
CA ALA A 4 -7.15 4.85 -10.95
C ALA A 4 -8.04 4.78 -9.68
N PHE A 5 -8.10 5.84 -8.87
CA PHE A 5 -8.86 5.87 -7.61
C PHE A 5 -10.10 6.78 -7.67
N ILE A 6 -10.26 7.59 -8.73
CA ILE A 6 -11.35 8.57 -8.86
C ILE A 6 -12.24 8.26 -10.09
N SER A 7 -11.90 7.25 -10.90
CA SER A 7 -12.74 6.87 -12.04
C SER A 7 -14.19 6.59 -11.62
N PHE A 8 -15.13 6.93 -12.50
CA PHE A 8 -16.56 6.73 -12.26
C PHE A 8 -16.88 5.30 -11.77
N LYS A 9 -16.28 4.29 -12.41
CA LYS A 9 -16.42 2.88 -12.04
C LYS A 9 -15.99 2.58 -10.61
N VAL A 10 -14.93 3.21 -10.12
CA VAL A 10 -14.44 3.03 -8.75
C VAL A 10 -15.38 3.70 -7.76
N ILE A 11 -15.83 4.93 -8.05
CA ILE A 11 -16.77 5.65 -7.19
C ILE A 11 -18.12 4.92 -7.10
N GLU A 12 -18.64 4.44 -8.23
CA GLU A 12 -19.85 3.63 -8.29
C GLU A 12 -19.71 2.36 -7.43
N TRP A 13 -18.57 1.66 -7.56
CA TRP A 13 -18.28 0.48 -6.74
C TRP A 13 -18.20 0.82 -5.25
N THR A 14 -17.56 1.93 -4.85
CA THR A 14 -17.46 2.30 -3.44
C THR A 14 -18.81 2.68 -2.85
N VAL A 15 -19.64 3.43 -3.58
CA VAL A 15 -21.00 3.77 -3.15
C VAL A 15 -21.85 2.51 -2.99
N LYS A 16 -21.78 1.57 -3.95
CA LYS A 16 -22.49 0.28 -3.87
C LYS A 16 -22.12 -0.53 -2.63
N ASN A 17 -20.88 -0.41 -2.15
CA ASN A 17 -20.38 -1.15 -0.98
C ASN A 17 -20.42 -0.33 0.32
N GLY A 18 -21.00 0.87 0.32
CA GLY A 18 -21.06 1.75 1.51
C GLY A 18 -19.69 2.29 1.95
N ILE A 19 -18.71 2.34 1.04
CA ILE A 19 -17.37 2.84 1.30
C ILE A 19 -17.31 4.33 0.92
N TYR A 20 -16.92 5.18 1.87
CA TYR A 20 -16.67 6.59 1.61
C TYR A 20 -15.22 6.80 1.14
N VAL A 21 -15.04 7.45 -0.01
CA VAL A 21 -13.72 7.76 -0.58
C VAL A 21 -13.41 9.23 -0.34
N SER A 22 -12.39 9.49 0.47
CA SER A 22 -11.78 10.81 0.58
C SER A 22 -10.44 10.83 -0.15
N THR A 23 -10.19 11.85 -0.96
CA THR A 23 -8.91 12.00 -1.65
C THR A 23 -8.09 13.12 -1.03
N SER A 24 -6.80 12.91 -0.88
CA SER A 24 -5.89 13.96 -0.46
C SER A 24 -5.77 15.01 -1.57
N SER A 25 -5.75 16.30 -1.20
CA SER A 25 -5.38 17.36 -2.15
C SER A 25 -4.00 17.06 -2.75
N ASN A 26 -3.77 17.41 -4.02
CA ASN A 26 -2.47 17.21 -4.67
C ASN A 26 -1.33 17.89 -3.90
N TYR A 27 -1.65 18.96 -3.16
CA TYR A 27 -0.71 19.75 -2.36
C TYR A 27 -0.55 19.27 -0.91
N TYR A 28 -1.34 18.28 -0.46
CA TYR A 28 -1.32 17.81 0.92
C TYR A 28 -1.23 16.27 1.01
N PRO A 29 -0.08 15.67 0.64
CA PRO A 29 0.13 14.23 0.68
C PRO A 29 0.25 13.64 2.10
N GLN A 30 0.29 14.48 3.16
CA GLN A 30 0.48 14.05 4.55
C GLN A 30 -0.57 13.03 5.01
N GLY A 31 -1.80 13.10 4.48
CA GLY A 31 -2.84 12.11 4.74
C GLY A 31 -2.48 10.68 4.29
N ASN A 32 -1.55 10.55 3.35
CA ASN A 32 -1.03 9.26 2.88
C ASN A 32 0.24 8.82 3.61
N GLY A 33 0.72 9.58 4.61
CA GLY A 33 2.00 9.30 5.28
C GLY A 33 2.08 7.91 5.93
N GLN A 34 0.97 7.40 6.47
CA GLN A 34 0.91 6.04 7.02
C GLN A 34 1.07 4.97 5.91
N VAL A 35 0.42 5.17 4.77
CA VAL A 35 0.52 4.27 3.61
C VAL A 35 1.93 4.32 3.02
N GLU A 36 2.52 5.50 2.89
CA GLU A 36 3.89 5.68 2.42
C GLU A 36 4.91 5.00 3.34
N SER A 37 4.77 5.13 4.66
CA SER A 37 5.63 4.47 5.65
C SER A 37 5.53 2.94 5.54
N THR A 38 4.30 2.44 5.42
CA THR A 38 4.04 1.00 5.25
C THR A 38 4.65 0.47 3.95
N ASN A 39 4.47 1.19 2.83
CA ASN A 39 5.06 0.84 1.54
C ASN A 39 6.59 0.81 1.59
N LYS A 40 7.23 1.77 2.28
CA LYS A 40 8.68 1.77 2.50
C LYS A 40 9.14 0.52 3.27
N ASN A 41 8.40 0.11 4.30
CA ASN A 41 8.74 -1.09 5.06
C ASN A 41 8.59 -2.37 4.22
N LEU A 42 7.47 -2.51 3.51
CA LEU A 42 7.22 -3.65 2.62
C LEU A 42 8.28 -3.76 1.52
N LEU A 43 8.64 -2.65 0.88
CA LEU A 43 9.72 -2.62 -0.10
C LEU A 43 11.05 -3.07 0.49
N ARG A 44 11.37 -2.69 1.73
CA ARG A 44 12.58 -3.13 2.42
C ARG A 44 12.59 -4.64 2.67
N ILE A 45 11.46 -5.20 3.10
CA ILE A 45 11.32 -6.64 3.33
C ILE A 45 11.46 -7.40 2.00
N ILE A 46 10.74 -6.98 0.96
CA ILE A 46 10.78 -7.59 -0.37
C ILE A 46 12.21 -7.58 -0.92
N ARG A 47 12.89 -6.42 -0.86
CA ARG A 47 14.29 -6.28 -1.30
C ARG A 47 15.26 -7.20 -0.55
N ARG A 48 15.05 -7.43 0.75
CA ARG A 48 15.86 -8.36 1.54
C ARG A 48 15.60 -9.83 1.21
N THR A 49 14.38 -10.16 0.80
CA THR A 49 13.98 -11.54 0.45
C THR A 49 14.16 -11.88 -1.03
N LEU A 50 14.53 -10.90 -1.85
CA LEU A 50 14.90 -11.07 -3.24
C LEU A 50 16.39 -11.42 -3.29
N ASP A 51 16.69 -12.65 -3.69
CA ASP A 51 18.05 -13.10 -4.01
C ASP A 51 18.52 -12.48 -5.36
N GLU A 52 19.64 -12.94 -5.91
CA GLU A 52 20.24 -12.44 -7.17
C GLU A 52 19.23 -12.35 -8.33
N ASN A 53 18.20 -13.19 -8.35
CA ASN A 53 17.09 -13.12 -9.29
C ASN A 53 15.96 -12.19 -8.82
N GLN A 54 16.12 -10.89 -9.08
CA GLN A 54 15.16 -9.81 -8.78
C GLN A 54 13.77 -9.94 -9.47
N ARG A 55 13.56 -10.94 -10.34
CA ARG A 55 12.33 -11.11 -11.12
C ARG A 55 11.18 -11.78 -10.35
N SER A 56 11.46 -12.44 -9.23
CA SER A 56 10.49 -13.24 -8.48
C SER A 56 9.85 -12.50 -7.30
N TRP A 57 9.71 -11.17 -7.37
CA TRP A 57 9.14 -10.37 -6.27
C TRP A 57 7.70 -10.74 -5.93
N HIS A 58 6.92 -11.15 -6.93
CA HIS A 58 5.51 -11.53 -6.76
C HIS A 58 5.35 -12.79 -5.88
N THR A 59 6.29 -13.73 -5.92
CA THR A 59 6.25 -14.93 -5.06
C THR A 59 6.63 -14.59 -3.61
N LYS A 60 7.50 -13.60 -3.41
CA LYS A 60 7.95 -13.14 -2.09
C LYS A 60 6.99 -12.14 -1.44
N LEU A 61 6.12 -11.48 -2.20
CA LEU A 61 5.17 -10.48 -1.71
C LEU A 61 4.28 -11.01 -0.59
N LYS A 62 3.73 -12.23 -0.74
CA LYS A 62 2.86 -12.84 0.28
C LYS A 62 3.62 -13.02 1.61
N SER A 63 4.84 -13.51 1.56
CA SER A 63 5.70 -13.69 2.74
C SER A 63 6.08 -12.36 3.37
N ALA A 64 6.37 -11.34 2.55
CA ALA A 64 6.68 -10.00 3.03
C ALA A 64 5.49 -9.33 3.75
N LEU A 65 4.28 -9.46 3.19
CA LEU A 65 3.05 -8.96 3.82
C LEU A 65 2.76 -9.69 5.14
N TRP A 66 2.97 -11.01 5.18
CA TRP A 66 2.83 -11.78 6.41
C TRP A 66 3.82 -11.30 7.48
N ALA A 67 5.09 -11.13 7.13
CA ALA A 67 6.12 -10.62 8.03
C ALA A 67 5.79 -9.21 8.57
N ASP A 68 5.34 -8.28 7.72
CA ASP A 68 4.95 -6.92 8.15
C ASP A 68 3.77 -6.93 9.14
N ARG A 69 2.81 -7.84 8.96
CA ARG A 69 1.61 -7.93 9.80
C ARG A 69 1.87 -8.55 11.17
N ILE A 70 2.77 -9.53 11.26
CA ILE A 70 3.07 -10.21 12.53
C ILE A 70 4.17 -9.51 13.35
N THR A 71 4.99 -8.67 12.71
CA THR A 71 6.07 -7.98 13.41
C THR A 71 5.49 -6.89 14.31
N PRO A 72 5.75 -6.92 15.63
CA PRO A 72 5.30 -5.86 16.54
C PRO A 72 5.86 -4.51 16.09
N LYS A 73 4.96 -3.57 15.76
CA LYS A 73 5.34 -2.21 15.41
C LYS A 73 5.51 -1.42 16.70
N ARG A 74 6.71 -0.93 16.97
CA ARG A 74 6.94 -0.03 18.11
C ARG A 74 6.34 1.34 17.74
N SER A 75 5.47 1.87 18.60
CA SER A 75 5.05 3.26 18.50
C SER A 75 6.22 4.14 18.94
N THR A 76 6.68 5.03 18.08
CA THR A 76 7.59 6.13 18.43
C THR A 76 6.81 7.29 19.04
#